data_AF-A0A940ZQU2-F1
#
_entry.id   AF-A0A940ZQU2-F1
#
_cell.length_a   1.000
_cell.length_b   1.000
_cell.length_c   1.000
_cell.angle_alpha   90.00
_cell.angle_beta   90.00
_cell.angle_gamma   90.00
#
_symmetry.space_group_name_H-M   'P 1'
#
loop_
_entity.id
_entity.type
_entity.pdbx_description
1 polymer ?
#
loop_
_entity_poly.entity_id
_entity_poly.type
_entity_poly.pdbx_seq_one_letter_code
_entity_poly.pdbx_strand_id
1 'polypeptide(L)'
;ILKSAGADQAKIFIASIDSPEINAELVDKIKAEFPNLTVMVRARNRSDAYDLIDAGMQNIYRESLETSVRLGVDVLIKLGFRKYTATRAGLNFVKYDEAALPVLAAHRHDQEAYIFNTREQIAMQEELLAKDNEENPAINDHAWDAEQTRPRFGTRDPE
;
A
#
# COMPACT_ATOMS: atom_id res chain seq x y z
N ILE A 1 0.39 4.20 -34.08
CA ILE A 1 -0.22 3.03 -33.40
C ILE A 1 -1.10 3.47 -32.23
N LEU A 2 -0.61 4.27 -31.28
CA LEU A 2 -1.42 4.71 -30.11
C LEU A 2 -2.64 5.56 -30.51
N LYS A 3 -2.48 6.50 -31.46
CA LYS A 3 -3.62 7.23 -32.05
C LYS A 3 -4.64 6.30 -32.74
N SER A 4 -4.16 5.26 -33.41
CA SER A 4 -5.02 4.25 -34.04
C SER A 4 -5.76 3.38 -33.02
N ALA A 5 -5.21 3.25 -31.81
CA ALA A 5 -5.86 2.61 -30.66
C ALA A 5 -6.86 3.56 -29.94
N GLY A 6 -7.06 4.78 -30.45
CA GLY A 6 -8.02 5.75 -29.91
C GLY A 6 -7.48 6.55 -28.72
N ALA A 7 -6.16 6.67 -28.55
CA ALA A 7 -5.56 7.45 -27.46
C ALA A 7 -5.99 8.93 -27.45
N ASP A 8 -6.38 9.48 -28.60
CA ASP A 8 -6.90 10.85 -28.74
C ASP A 8 -8.31 11.05 -28.17
N GLN A 9 -9.09 9.99 -28.06
CA GLN A 9 -10.46 10.00 -27.51
C GLN A 9 -10.54 9.29 -26.14
N ALA A 10 -9.48 8.58 -25.75
CA ALA A 10 -9.40 7.89 -24.48
C ALA A 10 -9.40 8.89 -23.32
N LYS A 11 -9.96 8.47 -22.18
CA LYS A 11 -9.94 9.24 -20.93
C LYS A 11 -8.80 8.83 -20.02
N ILE A 12 -8.44 7.54 -20.05
CA ILE A 12 -7.45 6.92 -19.17
C ILE A 12 -6.52 6.05 -20.02
N PHE A 13 -5.23 6.14 -19.73
CA PHE A 13 -4.20 5.26 -20.25
C PHE A 13 -3.49 4.57 -19.09
N ILE A 14 -3.31 3.25 -19.18
CA ILE A 14 -2.61 2.45 -18.17
C ILE A 14 -1.28 1.99 -18.76
N ALA A 15 -0.19 2.50 -18.21
CA ALA A 15 1.19 2.17 -18.58
C ALA A 15 1.72 1.06 -17.67
N SER A 16 1.60 -0.20 -18.11
CA SER A 16 1.92 -1.40 -17.32
C SER A 16 3.04 -2.26 -17.90
N ILE A 17 3.93 -1.65 -18.71
CA ILE A 17 5.07 -2.33 -19.31
C ILE A 17 6.05 -2.77 -18.22
N ASP A 18 6.66 -3.95 -18.41
CA ASP A 18 7.56 -4.53 -17.41
C ASP A 18 8.89 -3.78 -17.28
N SER A 19 9.52 -3.36 -18.38
CA SER A 19 10.75 -2.55 -18.35
C SER A 19 10.44 -1.13 -17.86
N PRO A 20 11.03 -0.68 -16.74
CA PRO A 20 10.87 0.68 -16.22
C PRO A 20 11.25 1.75 -17.24
N GLU A 21 12.34 1.52 -17.97
CA GLU A 21 12.88 2.46 -18.95
C GLU A 21 11.91 2.69 -20.11
N ILE A 22 11.37 1.59 -20.66
CA ILE A 22 10.37 1.65 -21.73
C ILE A 22 9.07 2.28 -21.21
N ASN A 23 8.68 1.95 -19.97
CA ASN A 23 7.45 2.48 -19.38
C ASN A 23 7.54 3.99 -19.17
N ALA A 24 8.67 4.50 -18.67
CA ALA A 24 8.94 5.92 -18.51
C ALA A 24 8.94 6.66 -19.85
N GLU A 25 9.64 6.14 -20.87
CA GLU A 25 9.67 6.73 -22.21
C GLU A 25 8.26 6.81 -22.84
N LEU A 26 7.45 5.78 -22.63
CA LEU A 26 6.05 5.75 -23.09
C LEU A 26 5.21 6.82 -22.39
N VAL A 27 5.36 6.96 -21.07
CA VAL A 27 4.65 7.98 -20.29
C VAL A 27 5.00 9.38 -20.79
N ASP A 28 6.28 9.67 -21.01
CA ASP A 28 6.72 10.98 -21.51
C ASP A 28 6.11 11.31 -22.88
N LYS A 29 6.13 10.33 -23.80
CA LYS A 29 5.51 10.48 -25.13
C LYS A 29 4.00 10.70 -25.04
N ILE A 30 3.31 9.93 -24.21
CA ILE A 30 1.86 10.08 -24.02
C ILE A 30 1.52 11.47 -23.46
N LYS A 31 2.27 11.95 -22.47
CA LYS A 31 2.05 13.29 -21.88
C LYS A 31 2.27 14.41 -22.91
N ALA A 32 3.27 14.27 -23.77
CA ALA A 32 3.56 15.25 -24.82
C ALA A 32 2.50 15.26 -25.94
N GLU A 33 2.04 14.08 -26.38
CA GLU A 33 1.10 13.96 -27.50
C GLU A 33 -0.37 14.07 -27.08
N PHE A 34 -0.72 13.66 -25.87
CA PHE A 34 -2.09 13.56 -25.36
C PHE A 34 -2.22 14.19 -23.95
N PRO A 35 -2.10 15.54 -23.83
CA PRO A 35 -2.06 16.21 -22.53
C PRO A 35 -3.36 16.09 -21.71
N ASN A 36 -4.49 15.77 -22.36
CA ASN A 36 -5.78 15.57 -21.69
C ASN A 36 -5.99 14.13 -21.19
N LEU A 37 -5.08 13.20 -21.53
CA LEU A 37 -5.20 11.80 -21.19
C LEU A 37 -4.70 11.56 -19.77
N THR A 38 -5.56 11.02 -18.90
CA THR A 38 -5.12 10.66 -17.54
C THR A 38 -4.26 9.40 -17.61
N VAL A 39 -3.01 9.49 -17.19
CA VAL A 39 -2.08 8.37 -17.21
C VAL A 39 -1.97 7.76 -15.81
N MET A 40 -2.08 6.44 -15.73
CA MET A 40 -1.83 5.62 -14.55
C MET A 40 -0.68 4.68 -14.86
N VAL A 41 0.32 4.60 -13.99
CA VAL A 41 1.58 3.91 -14.31
C VAL A 41 1.93 2.87 -13.25
N ARG A 42 2.33 1.68 -13.71
CA ARG A 42 2.97 0.66 -12.87
C ARG A 42 4.42 1.05 -12.64
N ALA A 43 4.83 1.08 -11.38
CA ALA A 43 6.22 1.13 -10.98
C ALA A 43 6.68 -0.26 -10.50
N ARG A 44 7.86 -0.69 -10.92
CA ARG A 44 8.46 -1.96 -10.49
C ARG A 44 8.85 -1.93 -9.01
N ASN A 45 9.41 -0.81 -8.56
CA ASN A 45 9.91 -0.66 -7.19
C ASN A 45 9.88 0.82 -6.76
N ARG A 46 10.44 1.10 -5.58
CA ARG A 46 10.48 2.46 -5.02
C ARG A 46 11.36 3.43 -5.82
N SER A 47 12.48 2.96 -6.39
CA SER A 47 13.35 3.80 -7.21
C SER A 47 12.64 4.24 -8.49
N ASP A 48 12.02 3.29 -9.19
CA ASP A 48 11.24 3.55 -10.40
C ASP A 48 10.06 4.51 -10.10
N ALA A 49 9.39 4.31 -8.96
CA ALA A 49 8.35 5.24 -8.53
C ALA A 49 8.87 6.66 -8.31
N TYR A 50 10.10 6.84 -7.80
CA TYR A 50 10.71 8.17 -7.69
C TYR A 50 11.00 8.79 -9.04
N ASP A 51 11.54 8.03 -9.99
CA ASP A 51 11.80 8.53 -11.35
C ASP A 51 10.49 9.00 -12.03
N LEU A 52 9.40 8.27 -11.82
CA LEU A 52 8.06 8.66 -12.29
C LEU A 52 7.53 9.93 -11.58
N ILE A 53 7.77 10.08 -10.27
CA ILE A 53 7.43 11.31 -9.54
C ILE A 53 8.17 12.51 -10.11
N ASP A 54 9.47 12.37 -10.39
CA ASP A 54 10.29 13.44 -10.98
C ASP A 54 9.85 13.80 -12.40
N ALA A 55 9.35 12.82 -13.16
CA ALA A 55 8.66 13.03 -14.44
C ALA A 55 7.27 13.70 -14.29
N GLY A 56 6.85 14.05 -13.07
CA GLY A 56 5.59 14.71 -12.76
C GLY A 56 4.39 13.78 -12.84
N MET A 57 4.57 12.48 -12.58
CA MET A 57 3.47 11.52 -12.47
C MET A 57 2.85 11.54 -11.08
N GLN A 58 1.52 11.40 -11.02
CA GLN A 58 0.76 11.38 -9.77
C GLN A 58 0.15 10.00 -9.49
N ASN A 59 -0.35 9.31 -10.53
CA ASN A 59 -1.04 8.02 -10.38
C ASN A 59 -0.04 6.86 -10.55
N ILE A 60 0.76 6.60 -9.52
CA ILE A 60 1.84 5.60 -9.56
C ILE A 60 1.50 4.40 -8.66
N TYR A 61 1.59 3.19 -9.21
CA TYR A 61 1.22 1.95 -8.52
C TYR A 61 2.41 0.99 -8.47
N ARG A 62 2.95 0.73 -7.28
CA ARG A 62 4.07 -0.21 -7.10
C ARG A 62 3.59 -1.65 -7.14
N GLU A 63 4.13 -2.43 -8.07
CA GLU A 63 3.59 -3.76 -8.45
C GLU A 63 3.50 -4.78 -7.30
N SER A 64 4.41 -4.70 -6.32
CA SER A 64 4.56 -5.71 -5.27
C SER A 64 4.10 -5.25 -3.89
N LEU A 65 3.76 -3.97 -3.72
CA LEU A 65 3.44 -3.40 -2.41
C LEU A 65 2.23 -4.09 -1.78
N GLU A 66 1.08 -4.06 -2.46
CA GLU A 66 -0.18 -4.58 -1.94
C GLU A 66 -0.11 -6.08 -1.70
N THR A 67 0.52 -6.82 -2.60
CA THR A 67 0.70 -8.28 -2.47
C THR A 67 1.57 -8.62 -1.27
N SER A 68 2.66 -7.88 -1.05
CA SER A 68 3.56 -8.10 0.09
C SER A 68 2.88 -7.77 1.41
N VAL A 69 2.12 -6.68 1.47
CA VAL A 69 1.35 -6.31 2.67
C VAL A 69 0.27 -7.34 2.96
N ARG A 70 -0.45 -7.79 1.93
CA ARG A 70 -1.45 -8.86 2.06
C ARG A 70 -0.84 -10.14 2.64
N LEU A 71 0.35 -10.54 2.17
CA LEU A 71 1.08 -11.67 2.74
C LEU A 71 1.36 -11.46 4.24
N GLY A 72 1.81 -10.25 4.62
CA GLY A 72 2.01 -9.90 6.03
C GLY A 72 0.73 -10.01 6.87
N VAL A 73 -0.41 -9.56 6.34
CA VAL A 73 -1.73 -9.72 6.99
C VAL A 73 -2.08 -11.19 7.19
N ASP A 74 -1.88 -12.03 6.16
CA ASP A 74 -2.16 -13.46 6.24
C ASP A 74 -1.27 -14.15 7.29
N VAL A 75 0.00 -13.74 7.41
CA VAL A 75 0.92 -14.20 8.46
C VAL A 75 0.41 -13.82 9.85
N LEU A 76 0.03 -12.56 10.06
CA LEU A 76 -0.53 -12.11 11.35
C LEU A 76 -1.77 -12.92 11.75
N ILE A 77 -2.67 -13.17 10.80
CA ILE A 77 -3.86 -13.99 11.07
C ILE A 77 -3.47 -15.41 11.50
N LYS A 78 -2.49 -16.03 10.83
CA LYS A 78 -2.00 -17.36 11.20
C LYS A 78 -1.31 -17.40 12.55
N LEU A 79 -0.74 -16.28 13.01
CA LEU A 79 -0.17 -16.13 14.35
C LEU A 79 -1.21 -15.89 15.45
N GLY A 80 -2.51 -15.84 15.10
CA GLY A 80 -3.61 -15.70 16.06
C GLY A 80 -4.17 -14.29 16.19
N PHE A 81 -3.72 -13.33 15.38
CA PHE A 81 -4.31 -12.00 15.38
C PHE A 81 -5.71 -12.02 14.74
N ARG A 82 -6.62 -11.21 15.28
CA ARG A 82 -7.97 -11.05 14.74
C ARG A 82 -7.91 -10.55 13.30
N LYS A 83 -8.59 -11.25 12.38
CA LYS A 83 -8.63 -10.91 10.94
C LYS A 83 -8.95 -9.46 10.65
N TYR A 84 -9.96 -8.90 11.31
CA TYR A 84 -10.35 -7.50 11.13
C TYR A 84 -9.18 -6.55 11.47
N THR A 85 -8.55 -6.74 12.63
CA THR A 85 -7.44 -5.92 13.11
C THR A 85 -6.23 -6.01 12.17
N ALA A 86 -5.80 -7.23 11.83
CA ALA A 86 -4.68 -7.43 10.91
C ALA A 86 -4.94 -6.82 9.53
N THR A 87 -6.15 -6.98 8.99
CA THR A 87 -6.53 -6.39 7.68
C THR A 87 -6.51 -4.86 7.74
N ARG A 88 -7.02 -4.27 8.81
CA ARG A 88 -7.01 -2.80 9.00
C ARG A 88 -5.58 -2.26 9.12
N ALA A 89 -4.72 -2.92 9.90
CA ALA A 89 -3.32 -2.56 10.01
C ALA A 89 -2.61 -2.59 8.64
N GLY A 90 -2.87 -3.62 7.82
CA GLY A 90 -2.34 -3.69 6.45
C GLY A 90 -2.82 -2.54 5.55
N LEU A 91 -4.11 -2.20 5.60
CA LEU A 91 -4.65 -1.07 4.83
C LEU A 91 -4.04 0.27 5.26
N ASN A 92 -3.89 0.49 6.56
CA ASN A 92 -3.27 1.71 7.10
C ASN A 92 -1.79 1.77 6.74
N PHE A 93 -1.07 0.64 6.78
CA PHE A 93 0.32 0.56 6.34
C PHE A 93 0.49 1.02 4.88
N VAL A 94 -0.32 0.49 3.95
CA VAL A 94 -0.28 0.91 2.52
C VAL A 94 -0.54 2.41 2.40
N LYS A 95 -1.58 2.92 3.07
CA LYS A 95 -1.94 4.34 3.06
C LYS A 95 -0.77 5.23 3.51
N TYR A 96 -0.10 4.90 4.61
CA TYR A 96 1.01 5.69 5.12
C TYR A 96 2.25 5.58 4.23
N ASP A 97 2.52 4.39 3.70
CA ASP A 97 3.64 4.17 2.79
C ASP A 97 3.49 4.95 1.46
N GLU A 98 2.27 5.02 0.93
CA GLU A 98 1.95 5.85 -0.24
C GLU A 98 2.04 7.35 0.05
N ALA A 99 1.61 7.80 1.23
CA ALA A 99 1.72 9.19 1.65
C ALA A 99 3.17 9.65 1.87
N ALA A 100 4.03 8.75 2.35
CA ALA A 100 5.46 9.01 2.56
C ALA A 100 6.25 9.09 1.24
N LEU A 101 5.79 8.40 0.19
CA LEU A 101 6.50 8.30 -1.09
C LEU A 101 6.88 9.66 -1.71
N PRO A 102 5.97 10.64 -1.91
CA PRO A 102 6.34 11.94 -2.46
C PRO A 102 7.24 12.76 -1.52
N VAL A 103 7.10 12.60 -0.20
CA VAL A 103 7.95 13.28 0.79
C VAL A 103 9.40 12.78 0.67
N LEU A 104 9.58 11.47 0.55
CA LEU A 104 10.90 10.85 0.40
C LEU A 104 11.50 11.12 -0.97
N ALA A 105 10.68 11.19 -2.02
CA ALA A 105 11.13 11.53 -3.38
C ALA A 105 11.83 12.91 -3.40
N ALA A 106 11.29 13.91 -2.68
CA ALA A 106 11.86 15.26 -2.62
C ALA A 106 13.30 15.32 -2.09
N HIS A 107 13.73 14.33 -1.31
CA HIS A 107 15.06 14.27 -0.70
C HIS A 107 15.96 13.19 -1.32
N ARG A 108 15.54 12.51 -2.39
CA ARG A 108 16.24 11.33 -2.94
C ARG A 108 17.65 11.60 -3.47
N HIS A 109 17.94 12.84 -3.89
CA HIS A 109 19.21 13.22 -4.50
C HIS A 109 20.28 13.64 -3.48
N ASP A 110 19.90 13.76 -2.20
CA ASP A 110 20.81 14.00 -1.08
C ASP A 110 20.77 12.75 -0.19
N GLN A 111 21.86 11.98 -0.20
CA GLN A 111 21.90 10.70 0.51
C GLN A 111 21.74 10.85 2.02
N GLU A 112 22.32 11.89 2.63
CA GLU A 112 22.21 12.11 4.08
C GLU A 112 20.79 12.54 4.44
N ALA A 113 20.23 13.50 3.69
CA ALA A 113 18.85 13.91 3.87
C ALA A 113 17.87 12.75 3.62
N TYR A 114 18.10 11.92 2.61
CA TYR A 114 17.26 10.76 2.31
C TYR A 114 17.24 9.76 3.46
N ILE A 115 18.41 9.40 3.99
CA ILE A 115 18.53 8.46 5.12
C ILE A 115 17.83 9.03 6.36
N PHE A 116 18.05 10.31 6.66
CA PHE A 116 17.42 10.99 7.78
C PHE A 116 15.89 10.99 7.64
N ASN A 117 15.36 11.48 6.51
CA ASN A 117 13.92 11.53 6.27
C ASN A 117 13.28 10.14 6.25
N THR A 118 13.97 9.13 5.71
CA THR A 118 13.48 7.74 5.73
C THR A 118 13.30 7.25 7.17
N ARG A 119 14.25 7.52 8.06
CA ARG A 119 14.14 7.14 9.48
C ARG A 119 12.99 7.86 10.17
N GLU A 120 12.84 9.16 9.93
CA GLU A 120 11.72 9.95 10.48
C GLU A 120 10.37 9.42 9.98
N GLN A 121 10.25 9.09 8.69
CA GLN A 121 9.02 8.51 8.14
C GLN A 121 8.70 7.13 8.73
N ILE A 122 9.71 6.29 8.95
CA ILE A 122 9.52 4.99 9.62
C ILE A 122 9.00 5.20 11.05
N ALA A 123 9.64 6.07 11.84
CA ALA A 123 9.23 6.34 13.22
C ALA A 123 7.79 6.91 13.29
N MET A 124 7.46 7.84 12.38
CA MET A 124 6.11 8.39 12.27
C MET A 124 5.08 7.32 11.89
N GLN A 125 5.41 6.44 10.94
CA GLN A 125 4.52 5.36 10.52
C GLN A 125 4.29 4.35 11.65
N GLU A 126 5.33 3.99 12.41
CA GLU A 126 5.22 3.14 13.60
C GLU A 126 4.31 3.75 14.65
N GLU A 127 4.46 5.04 14.94
CA GLU A 127 3.59 5.76 15.89
C GLU A 127 2.13 5.78 15.44
N LEU A 128 1.87 6.06 14.16
CA LEU A 128 0.51 6.06 13.60
C LEU A 128 -0.14 4.68 13.69
N LEU A 129 0.59 3.62 13.34
CA LEU A 129 0.10 2.24 13.42
C LEU A 129 -0.15 1.80 14.87
N ALA A 130 0.68 2.23 15.82
CA ALA A 130 0.47 1.96 17.24
C ALA A 130 -0.83 2.62 17.74
N LYS A 131 -1.05 3.91 17.40
CA LYS A 131 -2.27 4.63 17.76
C LYS A 131 -3.52 4.01 17.14
N ASP A 132 -3.47 3.62 15.87
CA ASP A 132 -4.58 2.95 15.19
C ASP A 132 -4.98 1.63 15.87
N ASN A 133 -4.01 0.93 16.46
CA ASN A 133 -4.28 -0.27 17.26
C ASN A 133 -4.92 0.10 18.61
N GLU A 134 -4.41 1.10 19.32
CA GLU A 134 -4.93 1.52 20.63
C GLU A 134 -6.37 2.08 20.57
N GLU A 135 -6.72 2.82 19.52
CA GLU A 135 -8.06 3.39 19.34
C GLU A 135 -9.15 2.33 19.08
N ASN A 136 -8.81 1.04 19.00
CA ASN A 136 -9.76 -0.03 18.73
C ASN A 136 -9.70 -1.16 19.78
N PRO A 137 -10.46 -1.05 20.90
CA PRO A 137 -10.44 -2.00 22.02
C PRO A 137 -10.93 -3.42 21.71
N ALA A 138 -11.39 -3.71 20.50
CA ALA A 138 -11.75 -5.07 20.09
C ALA A 138 -10.54 -6.04 20.04
N ILE A 139 -9.37 -5.58 20.47
CA ILE A 139 -8.13 -6.35 20.70
C ILE A 139 -8.30 -7.39 21.81
N ASN A 140 -9.18 -7.18 22.78
CA ASN A 140 -9.46 -8.13 23.87
C ASN A 140 -10.95 -8.50 24.02
N ASP A 141 -11.81 -8.08 23.09
CA ASP A 141 -13.25 -8.36 23.22
C ASP A 141 -13.59 -9.77 22.74
N HIS A 142 -13.31 -10.75 23.60
CA HIS A 142 -13.84 -12.12 23.50
C HIS A 142 -15.34 -12.20 23.81
N ALA A 143 -16.07 -11.07 23.98
CA ALA A 143 -17.49 -11.09 24.31
C ALA A 143 -18.35 -11.82 23.27
N TRP A 144 -17.83 -12.04 22.05
CA TRP A 144 -18.51 -12.76 20.97
C TRP A 144 -17.95 -14.15 20.70
N ASP A 145 -16.92 -14.61 21.42
CA ASP A 145 -16.42 -15.98 21.30
C ASP A 145 -17.39 -16.94 21.99
N ALA A 146 -18.16 -17.65 21.18
CA ALA A 146 -19.15 -18.65 21.61
C ALA A 146 -18.54 -19.80 22.44
N GLU A 147 -17.22 -20.00 22.41
CA GLU A 147 -16.52 -20.99 23.24
C GLU A 147 -16.43 -20.59 24.72
N GLN A 148 -16.41 -19.29 25.05
CA GLN A 148 -16.33 -18.82 26.44
C GLN A 148 -17.71 -18.64 27.09
N THR A 149 -18.76 -18.47 26.29
CA THR A 149 -20.15 -18.30 26.76
C THR A 149 -20.92 -19.61 26.93
N ARG A 150 -20.32 -20.77 26.62
CA ARG A 150 -20.92 -22.07 26.93
C ARG A 150 -20.97 -22.26 28.45
N PRO A 151 -22.16 -22.38 29.07
CA PRO A 151 -22.23 -22.82 30.46
C PRO A 151 -21.58 -24.20 30.54
N ARG A 152 -20.61 -24.37 31.43
CA ARG A 152 -20.13 -25.70 31.81
C ARG A 152 -21.29 -26.41 32.54
N PHE A 153 -22.19 -27.01 31.79
CA PHE A 153 -23.15 -27.94 32.35
C PHE A 153 -22.35 -29.12 32.89
N GLY A 154 -22.32 -29.23 34.21
CA GLY A 154 -21.61 -30.27 34.93
C GLY A 154 -22.04 -31.65 34.44
N THR A 155 -21.06 -32.49 34.16
CA THR A 155 -21.24 -33.93 34.05
C THR A 155 -21.81 -34.42 35.38
N ARG A 156 -23.10 -34.78 35.40
CA ARG A 156 -23.63 -35.64 36.45
C ARG A 156 -23.10 -37.04 36.19
N ASP A 157 -22.31 -37.56 37.13
CA ASP A 157 -21.91 -38.96 37.14
C ASP A 157 -23.17 -39.85 37.25
N PRO A 158 -23.29 -40.93 36.46
CA PRO A 158 -24.33 -41.91 36.65
C PRO A 158 -23.96 -42.85 37.81
N GLU A 159 -24.88 -43.00 38.77
CA GLU A 159 -24.87 -44.02 39.83
C GLU A 159 -24.89 -45.45 39.27
#